data_AF-A0A953NC54-F1
#
_entry.id   AF-A0A953NC54-F1
#
_cell.length_a   1.000
_cell.length_b   1.000
_cell.length_c   1.000
_cell.angle_alpha   90.00
_cell.angle_beta   90.00
_cell.angle_gamma   90.00
#
_symmetry.space_group_name_H-M   'P 1'
#
loop_
_entity.id
_entity.type
_entity.pdbx_description
1 polymer ?
#
loop_
_entity_poly.entity_id
_entity_poly.type
_entity_poly.pdbx_seq_one_letter_code
_entity_poly.pdbx_strand_id
1 'polypeptide(L)'
;MKVFLSLYGHTNSASLPLRMGIAITEKHQQFAILEDAQYDEEGTLSQRQNELDRGNKHYTGTLVIPNESRSVDKPYCLDCRVVLGSPKTSEQSPPVVTLLMKMSNRGDMTVTAHIERMLKRGQITTEDLIKYFHPAYVRGEIESSNDCEDIFRKHIVSIALDSKAADAAGQEIIKNPEPILKAIIESEIEGIELRAPSKFQKLSIPHVKYEYVMADTYIEDVRIEDDMIKFRCIDSKGELREMHSFKLSPRKHLSSLHQYAFEYLKSRQEQRALFAVCNSDPCKGFFAESVTAISLQLMRSDTAKKMTAIQD
;
A
#
# COMPACT_ATOMS: atom_id res chain seq x y z
N MET A 1 -22.39 5.15 -21.23
CA MET A 1 -21.35 6.21 -21.36
C MET A 1 -19.98 5.54 -21.30
N LYS A 2 -18.91 6.11 -21.88
CA LYS A 2 -17.53 5.64 -21.61
C LYS A 2 -16.86 6.58 -20.61
N VAL A 3 -16.18 6.03 -19.61
CA VAL A 3 -15.38 6.81 -18.65
C VAL A 3 -13.94 6.31 -18.68
N PHE A 4 -12.99 7.19 -18.91
CA PHE A 4 -11.56 6.86 -18.85
C PHE A 4 -11.09 6.91 -17.41
N LEU A 5 -10.46 5.82 -16.95
CA LEU A 5 -10.09 5.63 -15.57
C LEU A 5 -8.58 5.43 -15.45
N SER A 6 -8.03 6.02 -14.40
CA SER A 6 -6.66 5.81 -13.98
C SER A 6 -6.67 4.91 -12.74
N LEU A 7 -6.19 3.67 -12.88
CA LEU A 7 -6.18 2.65 -11.83
C LEU A 7 -4.83 2.63 -11.11
N TYR A 8 -4.49 3.70 -10.40
CA TYR A 8 -3.24 3.80 -9.65
C TYR A 8 -3.40 3.45 -8.17
N GLY A 9 -2.27 3.30 -7.47
CA GLY A 9 -2.21 3.20 -6.03
C GLY A 9 -3.18 2.15 -5.49
N HIS A 10 -4.17 2.59 -4.69
CA HIS A 10 -5.02 1.68 -3.91
C HIS A 10 -5.86 0.79 -4.81
N THR A 11 -6.32 1.36 -5.92
CA THR A 11 -7.14 0.65 -6.88
C THR A 11 -6.39 -0.55 -7.44
N ASN A 12 -5.10 -0.44 -7.75
CA ASN A 12 -4.32 -1.54 -8.34
C ASN A 12 -3.55 -2.38 -7.31
N SER A 13 -3.22 -1.84 -6.13
CA SER A 13 -2.50 -2.58 -5.09
C SER A 13 -3.42 -3.41 -4.20
N ALA A 14 -4.69 -3.00 -4.06
CA ALA A 14 -5.64 -3.58 -3.11
C ALA A 14 -7.03 -3.87 -3.71
N SER A 15 -7.75 -2.87 -4.24
CA SER A 15 -9.16 -3.08 -4.66
C SER A 15 -9.29 -4.09 -5.79
N LEU A 16 -8.54 -3.89 -6.88
CA LEU A 16 -8.58 -4.74 -8.07
C LEU A 16 -8.05 -6.16 -7.76
N PRO A 17 -6.92 -6.34 -7.05
CA PRO A 17 -6.47 -7.65 -6.59
C PRO A 17 -7.50 -8.38 -5.74
N LEU A 18 -8.06 -7.73 -4.73
CA LEU A 18 -9.00 -8.35 -3.81
C LEU A 18 -10.32 -8.73 -4.49
N ARG A 19 -10.86 -7.85 -5.34
CA ARG A 19 -12.24 -7.97 -5.83
C ARG A 19 -12.32 -8.65 -7.20
N MET A 20 -11.27 -8.53 -8.00
CA MET A 20 -11.22 -9.03 -9.38
C MET A 20 -10.07 -10.01 -9.63
N GLY A 21 -9.19 -10.24 -8.65
CA GLY A 21 -8.15 -11.27 -8.73
C GLY A 21 -7.01 -10.93 -9.67
N ILE A 22 -6.83 -9.65 -10.04
CA ILE A 22 -5.78 -9.21 -10.95
C ILE A 22 -5.06 -7.97 -10.42
N ALA A 23 -3.79 -7.83 -10.81
CA ALA A 23 -3.00 -6.62 -10.69
C ALA A 23 -2.42 -6.31 -12.08
N ILE A 24 -2.27 -5.03 -12.41
CA ILE A 24 -1.84 -4.59 -13.74
C ILE A 24 -0.55 -3.77 -13.68
N THR A 25 0.26 -3.85 -14.74
CA THR A 25 1.49 -3.04 -14.88
C THR A 25 1.21 -1.54 -15.01
N GLU A 26 2.22 -0.73 -14.65
CA GLU A 26 2.18 0.75 -14.70
C GLU A 26 1.68 1.28 -16.04
N LYS A 27 2.06 0.64 -17.15
CA LYS A 27 1.62 1.02 -18.49
C LYS A 27 0.09 0.99 -18.63
N HIS A 28 -0.60 0.01 -18.07
CA HIS A 28 -2.06 -0.14 -18.26
C HIS A 28 -2.90 0.61 -17.26
N GLN A 29 -2.31 1.08 -16.16
CA GLN A 29 -3.02 1.85 -15.16
C GLN A 29 -3.65 3.12 -15.75
N GLN A 30 -3.13 3.64 -16.88
CA GLN A 30 -3.67 4.82 -17.59
C GLN A 30 -4.76 4.54 -18.63
N PHE A 31 -4.93 3.27 -19.05
CA PHE A 31 -5.71 2.94 -20.25
C PHE A 31 -6.99 2.15 -19.94
N ALA A 32 -7.45 2.17 -18.69
CA ALA A 32 -8.68 1.50 -18.30
C ALA A 32 -9.91 2.32 -18.72
N ILE A 33 -10.95 1.65 -19.20
CA ILE A 33 -12.19 2.28 -19.64
C ILE A 33 -13.36 1.57 -18.96
N LEU A 34 -14.22 2.32 -18.27
CA LEU A 34 -15.53 1.81 -17.88
C LEU A 34 -16.50 1.99 -19.05
N GLU A 35 -16.75 0.90 -19.77
CA GLU A 35 -17.74 0.85 -20.83
C GLU A 35 -19.15 0.67 -20.27
N ASP A 36 -20.13 1.16 -21.03
CA ASP A 36 -21.55 1.15 -20.66
C ASP A 36 -21.82 1.67 -19.25
N ALA A 37 -21.05 2.67 -18.82
CA ALA A 37 -21.17 3.29 -17.51
C ALA A 37 -22.60 3.83 -17.31
N GLN A 38 -23.27 3.33 -16.28
CA GLN A 38 -24.59 3.74 -15.82
C GLN A 38 -24.47 4.28 -14.40
N TYR A 39 -25.03 5.46 -14.15
CA TYR A 39 -25.07 6.04 -12.82
C TYR A 39 -25.94 5.17 -11.90
N ASP A 40 -25.37 4.79 -10.76
CA ASP A 40 -26.02 3.97 -9.74
C ASP A 40 -26.50 4.89 -8.62
N GLU A 41 -27.74 5.37 -8.76
CA GLU A 41 -28.34 6.31 -7.82
C GLU A 41 -28.52 5.69 -6.43
N GLU A 42 -29.01 4.45 -6.37
CA GLU A 42 -29.21 3.72 -5.11
C GLU A 42 -27.88 3.51 -4.38
N GLY A 43 -26.85 3.02 -5.10
CA GLY A 43 -25.50 2.87 -4.57
C GLY A 43 -24.93 4.21 -4.08
N THR A 44 -25.15 5.29 -4.85
CA THR A 44 -24.68 6.63 -4.47
C THR A 44 -25.35 7.12 -3.18
N LEU A 45 -26.67 7.01 -3.07
CA LEU A 45 -27.42 7.49 -1.90
C LEU A 45 -27.20 6.64 -0.63
N SER A 46 -26.75 5.39 -0.79
CA SER A 46 -26.41 4.52 0.35
C SER A 46 -25.06 4.83 1.02
N GLN A 47 -24.27 5.76 0.44
CA GLN A 47 -22.99 6.20 1.00
C GLN A 47 -23.14 6.95 2.31
N ARG A 48 -22.04 7.05 3.07
CA ARG A 48 -21.99 7.93 4.25
C ARG A 48 -22.13 9.39 3.81
N GLN A 49 -22.74 10.22 4.66
CA GLN A 49 -22.96 11.64 4.35
C GLN A 49 -21.67 12.38 3.96
N ASN A 50 -20.55 12.08 4.61
CA ASN A 50 -19.26 12.70 4.28
C ASN A 50 -18.73 12.31 2.89
N GLU A 51 -19.07 11.13 2.35
CA GLU A 51 -18.72 10.71 0.99
C GLU A 51 -19.61 11.41 -0.04
N LEU A 52 -20.90 11.57 0.28
CA LEU A 52 -21.84 12.37 -0.50
C LEU A 52 -21.41 13.83 -0.58
N ASP A 53 -21.00 14.42 0.55
CA ASP A 53 -20.53 15.81 0.63
C ASP A 53 -19.23 16.03 -0.18
N ARG A 54 -18.39 14.99 -0.31
CA ARG A 54 -17.20 14.97 -1.19
C ARG A 54 -17.56 14.79 -2.68
N GLY A 55 -18.83 14.55 -2.98
CA GLY A 55 -19.36 14.35 -4.32
C GLY A 55 -18.99 12.99 -4.94
N ASN A 56 -18.76 11.97 -4.12
CA ASN A 56 -18.50 10.61 -4.61
C ASN A 56 -19.75 10.04 -5.27
N LYS A 57 -19.59 9.45 -6.46
CA LYS A 57 -20.69 8.87 -7.25
C LYS A 57 -20.38 7.45 -7.67
N HIS A 58 -21.40 6.61 -7.62
CA HIS A 58 -21.32 5.22 -8.05
C HIS A 58 -21.72 5.07 -9.51
N TYR A 59 -20.97 4.27 -10.25
CA TYR A 59 -21.27 3.89 -11.63
C TYR A 59 -21.11 2.38 -11.79
N THR A 60 -22.06 1.73 -12.44
CA THR A 60 -21.91 0.33 -12.86
C THR A 60 -21.51 0.27 -14.33
N GLY A 61 -20.80 -0.78 -14.73
CA GLY A 61 -20.40 -0.98 -16.12
C GLY A 61 -19.41 -2.13 -16.25
N THR A 62 -18.81 -2.24 -17.44
CA THR A 62 -17.76 -3.22 -17.72
C THR A 62 -16.41 -2.50 -17.77
N LEU A 63 -15.54 -2.78 -16.82
CA LEU A 63 -14.18 -2.26 -16.80
C LEU A 63 -13.33 -3.05 -17.80
N VAL A 64 -12.91 -2.35 -18.85
CA VAL A 64 -12.06 -2.86 -19.91
C VAL A 64 -10.63 -2.41 -19.66
N ILE A 65 -9.71 -3.36 -19.50
CA ILE A 65 -8.29 -3.10 -19.27
C ILE A 65 -7.45 -3.79 -20.37
N PRO A 66 -6.61 -3.04 -21.10
CA PRO A 66 -5.70 -3.63 -22.09
C PRO A 66 -4.76 -4.66 -21.45
N ASN A 67 -4.44 -5.74 -22.17
CA ASN A 67 -3.49 -6.77 -21.72
C ASN A 67 -2.03 -6.40 -22.09
N GLU A 68 -1.06 -6.97 -21.37
CA GLU A 68 0.40 -6.83 -21.53
C GLU A 68 0.95 -7.35 -22.83
N SER A 69 0.40 -8.45 -23.32
CA SER A 69 0.84 -9.04 -24.58
C SER A 69 -0.13 -8.66 -25.70
N ARG A 70 0.31 -7.76 -26.60
CA ARG A 70 -0.42 -7.43 -27.85
C ARG A 70 -0.62 -8.64 -28.77
N SER A 71 0.13 -9.73 -28.56
CA SER A 71 0.20 -10.87 -29.47
C SER A 71 -0.77 -12.02 -29.15
N VAL A 72 -1.40 -12.07 -27.97
CA VAL A 72 -2.22 -13.26 -27.60
C VAL A 72 -3.54 -12.96 -26.86
N ASP A 73 -3.67 -11.92 -26.04
CA ASP A 73 -4.82 -11.87 -25.13
C ASP A 73 -5.81 -10.73 -25.37
N LYS A 74 -7.11 -11.10 -25.29
CA LYS A 74 -8.23 -10.17 -25.20
C LYS A 74 -8.07 -9.27 -23.96
N PRO A 75 -8.58 -8.03 -23.99
CA PRO A 75 -8.58 -7.18 -22.80
C PRO A 75 -9.32 -7.87 -21.64
N TYR A 76 -8.95 -7.54 -20.41
CA TYR A 76 -9.77 -7.89 -19.26
C TYR A 76 -11.09 -7.15 -19.37
N CYS A 77 -12.21 -7.87 -19.24
CA CYS A 77 -13.55 -7.30 -19.21
C CYS A 77 -14.19 -7.72 -17.89
N LEU A 78 -14.32 -6.78 -16.96
CA LEU A 78 -14.74 -7.04 -15.59
C LEU A 78 -16.00 -6.24 -15.26
N ASP A 79 -17.10 -6.92 -14.99
CA ASP A 79 -18.32 -6.26 -14.56
C ASP A 79 -18.18 -5.76 -13.12
N CYS A 80 -18.21 -4.45 -12.95
CA CYS A 80 -17.92 -3.82 -11.67
C CYS A 80 -18.81 -2.62 -11.38
N ARG A 81 -18.73 -2.15 -10.14
CA ARG A 81 -19.22 -0.85 -9.72
C ARG A 81 -18.02 0.01 -9.33
N VAL A 82 -17.87 1.18 -9.94
CA VAL A 82 -16.76 2.11 -9.69
C VAL A 82 -17.28 3.27 -8.87
N VAL A 83 -16.52 3.68 -7.85
CA VAL A 83 -16.77 4.91 -7.09
C VAL A 83 -15.84 5.99 -7.62
N LEU A 84 -16.42 7.05 -8.16
CA LEU A 84 -15.70 8.17 -8.74
C LEU A 84 -15.83 9.40 -7.85
N GLY A 85 -14.71 10.03 -7.53
CA GLY A 85 -14.70 11.30 -6.82
C GLY A 85 -14.95 12.48 -7.77
N SER A 86 -15.22 13.65 -7.18
CA SER A 86 -15.33 14.88 -7.96
C SER A 86 -13.95 15.28 -8.52
N PRO A 87 -13.82 15.58 -9.83
CA PRO A 87 -12.58 16.09 -10.39
C PRO A 87 -12.29 17.49 -9.82
N LYS A 88 -11.02 17.82 -9.59
CA LYS A 88 -10.64 19.13 -9.04
C LYS A 88 -10.74 20.25 -10.06
N THR A 89 -10.57 19.91 -11.34
CA THR A 89 -10.67 20.84 -12.47
C THR A 89 -11.49 20.18 -13.58
N SER A 90 -12.06 20.98 -14.48
CA SER A 90 -12.87 20.49 -15.60
C SER A 90 -12.09 19.63 -16.61
N GLU A 91 -10.76 19.76 -16.60
CA GLU A 91 -9.85 19.04 -17.51
C GLU A 91 -9.34 17.73 -16.91
N GLN A 92 -9.59 17.48 -15.62
CA GLN A 92 -9.11 16.27 -14.94
C GLN A 92 -10.15 15.15 -15.05
N SER A 93 -9.69 13.94 -15.40
CA SER A 93 -10.50 12.73 -15.24
C SER A 93 -10.89 12.55 -13.78
N PRO A 94 -12.12 12.09 -13.48
CA PRO A 94 -12.55 11.85 -12.11
C PRO A 94 -11.64 10.79 -11.46
N PRO A 95 -11.15 11.02 -10.23
CA PRO A 95 -10.32 10.05 -9.53
C PRO A 95 -11.16 8.81 -9.17
N VAL A 96 -10.55 7.63 -9.32
CA VAL A 96 -11.13 6.38 -8.84
C VAL A 96 -10.91 6.29 -7.33
N VAL A 97 -12.00 6.26 -6.56
CA VAL A 97 -11.95 6.10 -5.11
C VAL A 97 -11.79 4.62 -4.78
N THR A 98 -12.63 3.75 -5.37
CA THR A 98 -12.56 2.30 -5.19
C THR A 98 -13.31 1.56 -6.30
N LEU A 99 -13.04 0.25 -6.47
CA LEU A 99 -13.67 -0.63 -7.46
C LEU A 99 -14.41 -1.77 -6.77
N LEU A 100 -15.73 -1.80 -6.76
CA LEU A 100 -16.57 -2.81 -6.12
C LEU A 100 -16.98 -3.92 -7.11
N MET A 101 -17.33 -5.10 -6.60
CA MET A 101 -18.04 -6.09 -7.39
C MET A 101 -19.46 -5.59 -7.71
N LYS A 102 -19.99 -5.91 -8.90
CA LYS A 102 -21.33 -5.48 -9.31
C LYS A 102 -22.44 -6.05 -8.40
N MET A 103 -22.28 -7.28 -7.91
CA MET A 103 -23.34 -8.06 -7.23
C MET A 103 -23.00 -8.51 -5.79
N SER A 104 -21.93 -7.99 -5.16
CA SER A 104 -21.50 -8.41 -3.81
C SER A 104 -21.03 -7.22 -2.98
N ASN A 105 -21.56 -7.07 -1.76
CA ASN A 105 -21.28 -5.93 -0.85
C ASN A 105 -21.61 -6.26 0.63
N ARG A 106 -20.97 -7.24 1.29
CA ARG A 106 -21.06 -7.37 2.76
C ARG A 106 -19.67 -7.21 3.39
N GLY A 107 -19.57 -6.36 4.41
CA GLY A 107 -18.34 -6.14 5.21
C GLY A 107 -17.24 -5.26 4.57
N ASP A 108 -17.50 -4.70 3.40
CA ASP A 108 -16.44 -4.35 2.44
C ASP A 108 -15.48 -3.24 2.90
N MET A 109 -15.94 -2.19 3.57
CA MET A 109 -15.07 -1.04 3.87
C MET A 109 -14.10 -1.29 5.03
N THR A 110 -14.54 -1.95 6.12
CA THR A 110 -13.67 -2.29 7.25
C THR A 110 -12.65 -3.36 6.85
N VAL A 111 -13.08 -4.34 6.06
CA VAL A 111 -12.21 -5.37 5.46
C VAL A 111 -11.18 -4.74 4.52
N THR A 112 -11.61 -3.88 3.60
CA THR A 112 -10.71 -3.19 2.66
C THR A 112 -9.69 -2.34 3.41
N ALA A 113 -10.11 -1.56 4.40
CA ALA A 113 -9.21 -0.76 5.22
C ALA A 113 -8.22 -1.63 6.02
N HIS A 114 -8.65 -2.78 6.52
CA HIS A 114 -7.76 -3.72 7.21
C HIS A 114 -6.74 -4.35 6.26
N ILE A 115 -7.16 -4.82 5.08
CA ILE A 115 -6.26 -5.34 4.04
C ILE A 115 -5.24 -4.27 3.60
N GLU A 116 -5.66 -3.02 3.44
CA GLU A 116 -4.76 -1.92 3.14
C GLU A 116 -3.68 -1.71 4.21
N ARG A 117 -4.04 -1.85 5.49
CA ARG A 117 -3.09 -1.81 6.60
C ARG A 117 -2.09 -2.95 6.51
N MET A 118 -2.58 -4.17 6.27
CA MET A 118 -1.71 -5.34 6.12
C MET A 118 -0.70 -5.17 4.97
N LEU A 119 -1.14 -4.65 3.82
CA LEU A 119 -0.27 -4.30 2.69
C LEU A 119 0.75 -3.21 3.06
N LYS A 120 0.28 -2.11 3.67
CA LYS A 120 1.13 -0.98 4.07
C LYS A 120 2.23 -1.38 5.04
N ARG A 121 1.93 -2.29 5.98
CA ARG A 121 2.88 -2.83 6.97
C ARG A 121 3.80 -3.90 6.38
N GLY A 122 3.55 -4.36 5.16
CA GLY A 122 4.28 -5.46 4.54
C GLY A 122 3.91 -6.84 5.13
N GLN A 123 2.78 -6.98 5.85
CA GLN A 123 2.30 -8.28 6.34
C GLN A 123 1.90 -9.21 5.19
N ILE A 124 1.34 -8.66 4.12
CA ILE A 124 0.93 -9.37 2.91
C ILE A 124 1.39 -8.59 1.68
N THR A 125 1.49 -9.28 0.53
CA THR A 125 1.72 -8.64 -0.78
C THR A 125 0.46 -8.65 -1.64
N THR A 126 0.52 -7.96 -2.79
CA THR A 126 -0.55 -8.02 -3.78
C THR A 126 -0.74 -9.44 -4.35
N GLU A 127 0.34 -10.21 -4.50
CA GLU A 127 0.25 -11.62 -4.89
C GLU A 127 -0.45 -12.46 -3.82
N ASP A 128 -0.18 -12.20 -2.54
CA ASP A 128 -0.88 -12.87 -1.43
C ASP A 128 -2.39 -12.56 -1.49
N LEU A 129 -2.78 -11.33 -1.84
CA LEU A 129 -4.17 -10.96 -2.04
C LEU A 129 -4.82 -11.77 -3.16
N ILE A 130 -4.20 -11.83 -4.33
CA ILE A 130 -4.74 -12.59 -5.49
C ILE A 130 -4.84 -14.08 -5.16
N LYS A 131 -3.83 -14.62 -4.49
CA LYS A 131 -3.72 -16.06 -4.26
C LYS A 131 -4.64 -16.57 -3.14
N TYR A 132 -4.81 -15.81 -2.07
CA TYR A 132 -5.49 -16.30 -0.85
C TYR A 132 -6.72 -15.48 -0.47
N PHE A 133 -6.64 -14.15 -0.50
CA PHE A 133 -7.73 -13.28 -0.04
C PHE A 133 -8.85 -13.16 -1.07
N HIS A 134 -8.52 -12.98 -2.35
CA HIS A 134 -9.51 -12.85 -3.42
C HIS A 134 -10.43 -14.08 -3.53
N PRO A 135 -9.92 -15.32 -3.56
CA PRO A 135 -10.79 -16.49 -3.58
C PRO A 135 -11.73 -16.56 -2.36
N ALA A 136 -11.24 -16.22 -1.17
CA ALA A 136 -12.04 -16.18 0.05
C ALA A 136 -13.11 -15.06 0.01
N TYR A 137 -12.74 -13.88 -0.49
CA TYR A 137 -13.63 -12.75 -0.70
C TYR A 137 -14.77 -13.09 -1.66
N VAL A 138 -14.48 -13.72 -2.81
CA VAL A 138 -15.49 -14.13 -3.78
C VAL A 138 -16.43 -15.20 -3.23
N ARG A 139 -15.93 -16.10 -2.36
CA ARG A 139 -16.76 -17.10 -1.67
C ARG A 139 -17.56 -16.54 -0.49
N GLY A 140 -17.37 -15.28 -0.13
CA GLY A 140 -18.03 -14.66 1.02
C GLY A 140 -17.49 -15.14 2.37
N GLU A 141 -16.24 -15.61 2.42
CA GLU A 141 -15.58 -16.10 3.65
C GLU A 141 -14.91 -14.98 4.46
N ILE A 142 -14.91 -13.74 3.95
CA ILE A 142 -14.35 -12.57 4.64
C ILE A 142 -15.49 -11.63 5.01
N GLU A 143 -15.92 -11.67 6.26
CA GLU A 143 -16.98 -10.80 6.79
C GLU A 143 -16.43 -9.73 7.74
N SER A 144 -15.22 -9.93 8.24
CA SER A 144 -14.58 -9.10 9.26
C SER A 144 -13.06 -9.02 9.10
N SER A 145 -12.42 -8.13 9.88
CA SER A 145 -10.96 -8.06 9.98
C SER A 145 -10.36 -9.35 10.55
N ASN A 146 -11.08 -10.06 11.43
CA ASN A 146 -10.60 -11.29 12.04
C ASN A 146 -10.41 -12.40 11.01
N ASP A 147 -11.30 -12.48 10.02
CA ASP A 147 -11.18 -13.44 8.92
C ASP A 147 -9.92 -13.17 8.07
N CYS A 148 -9.55 -11.89 7.91
CA CYS A 148 -8.31 -11.51 7.23
C CYS A 148 -7.08 -11.96 8.02
N GLU A 149 -7.08 -11.77 9.33
CA GLU A 149 -6.01 -12.23 10.22
C GLU A 149 -5.92 -13.77 10.26
N ASP A 150 -7.04 -14.48 10.20
CA ASP A 150 -7.07 -15.94 10.08
C ASP A 150 -6.46 -16.43 8.77
N ILE A 151 -6.80 -15.82 7.64
CA ILE A 151 -6.18 -16.11 6.34
C ILE A 151 -4.67 -15.84 6.42
N PHE A 152 -4.27 -14.71 6.99
CA PHE A 152 -2.86 -14.35 7.18
C PHE A 152 -2.10 -15.40 7.99
N ARG A 153 -2.63 -15.79 9.15
CA ARG A 153 -2.01 -16.79 10.03
C ARG A 153 -1.90 -18.16 9.36
N LYS A 154 -2.95 -18.59 8.66
CA LYS A 154 -3.08 -19.93 8.09
C LYS A 154 -2.34 -20.13 6.77
N HIS A 155 -2.35 -19.13 5.88
CA HIS A 155 -1.92 -19.30 4.49
C HIS A 155 -0.62 -18.56 4.14
N ILE A 156 -0.29 -17.48 4.85
CA ILE A 156 0.90 -16.69 4.53
C ILE A 156 2.08 -17.27 5.29
N VAL A 157 3.11 -17.71 4.56
CA VAL A 157 4.29 -18.32 5.17
C VAL A 157 5.12 -17.25 5.88
N SER A 158 5.52 -17.55 7.11
CA SER A 158 6.41 -16.67 7.87
C SER A 158 7.81 -16.68 7.25
N ILE A 159 8.48 -15.53 7.24
CA ILE A 159 9.84 -15.44 6.71
C ILE A 159 10.87 -15.46 7.85
N ALA A 160 11.98 -16.16 7.61
CA ALA A 160 13.16 -16.08 8.44
C ALA A 160 14.08 -14.97 7.89
N LEU A 161 14.45 -14.03 8.75
CA LEU A 161 15.37 -12.95 8.39
C LEU A 161 16.81 -13.38 8.61
N ASP A 162 17.65 -13.21 7.59
CA ASP A 162 19.08 -13.46 7.69
C ASP A 162 19.81 -12.21 8.24
N SER A 163 20.28 -12.31 9.48
CA SER A 163 21.06 -11.24 10.12
C SER A 163 22.38 -10.95 9.40
N LYS A 164 22.95 -11.91 8.66
CA LYS A 164 24.22 -11.71 7.93
C LYS A 164 24.05 -10.85 6.68
N ALA A 165 22.84 -10.79 6.13
CA ALA A 165 22.51 -9.95 4.99
C ALA A 165 22.12 -8.51 5.40
N ALA A 166 22.03 -8.25 6.71
CA ALA A 166 21.63 -6.96 7.27
C ALA A 166 22.83 -6.08 7.64
N ASP A 167 22.62 -4.76 7.62
CA ASP A 167 23.56 -3.81 8.22
C ASP A 167 23.49 -3.85 9.76
N ALA A 168 24.34 -3.06 10.43
CA ALA A 168 24.40 -3.05 11.90
C ALA A 168 23.04 -2.72 12.56
N ALA A 169 22.25 -1.83 11.95
CA ALA A 169 20.92 -1.50 12.46
C ALA A 169 19.95 -2.66 12.25
N GLY A 170 19.95 -3.25 11.06
CA GLY A 170 19.17 -4.42 10.73
C GLY A 170 19.46 -5.64 11.61
N GLN A 171 20.72 -5.87 11.96
CA GLN A 171 21.11 -6.94 12.89
C GLN A 171 20.49 -6.75 14.28
N GLU A 172 20.54 -5.53 14.82
CA GLU A 172 19.93 -5.22 16.11
C GLU A 172 18.39 -5.26 16.07
N ILE A 173 17.79 -4.86 14.95
CA ILE A 173 16.35 -5.01 14.70
C ILE A 173 15.94 -6.49 14.70
N ILE A 174 16.69 -7.35 14.02
CA ILE A 174 16.40 -8.80 13.97
C ILE A 174 16.57 -9.45 15.35
N LYS A 175 17.57 -9.00 16.12
CA LYS A 175 17.84 -9.49 17.47
C LYS A 175 16.77 -9.06 18.49
N ASN A 176 16.27 -7.84 18.37
CA ASN A 176 15.28 -7.24 19.27
C ASN A 176 14.10 -6.63 18.47
N PRO A 177 13.21 -7.47 17.90
CA PRO A 177 12.18 -7.01 16.96
C PRO A 177 11.00 -6.28 17.60
N GLU A 178 10.68 -6.56 18.87
CA GLU A 178 9.45 -6.08 19.52
C GLU A 178 9.26 -4.55 19.50
N PRO A 179 10.27 -3.70 19.80
CA PRO A 179 10.11 -2.25 19.76
C PRO A 179 9.79 -1.73 18.35
N ILE A 180 10.28 -2.41 17.32
CA ILE A 180 10.08 -2.05 15.92
C ILE A 180 8.69 -2.44 15.45
N LEU A 181 8.28 -3.67 15.78
CA LEU A 181 6.93 -4.15 15.52
C LEU A 181 5.89 -3.26 16.21
N LYS A 182 6.11 -2.92 17.48
CA LYS A 182 5.27 -2.00 18.22
C LYS A 182 5.18 -0.63 17.54
N ALA A 183 6.32 -0.05 17.14
CA ALA A 183 6.33 1.23 16.46
C ALA A 183 5.56 1.20 15.13
N ILE A 184 5.66 0.14 14.33
CA ILE A 184 4.90 -0.01 13.07
C ILE A 184 3.40 -0.07 13.36
N ILE A 185 2.99 -0.91 14.32
CA ILE A 185 1.58 -1.10 14.68
C ILE A 185 0.97 0.20 15.24
N GLU A 186 1.71 0.94 16.07
CA GLU A 186 1.28 2.19 16.69
C GLU A 186 1.37 3.42 15.79
N SER A 187 2.17 3.38 14.71
CA SER A 187 2.33 4.52 13.78
C SER A 187 1.05 4.87 13.03
N GLU A 188 0.06 3.99 13.03
CA GLU A 188 -1.18 4.19 12.32
C GLU A 188 -2.19 5.00 13.13
N ILE A 189 -2.83 5.96 12.45
CA ILE A 189 -4.02 6.62 12.97
C ILE A 189 -5.13 6.40 11.95
N GLU A 190 -6.20 5.75 12.39
CA GLU A 190 -7.38 5.51 11.59
C GLU A 190 -8.00 6.84 11.13
N GLY A 191 -8.47 6.90 9.89
CA GLY A 191 -9.11 8.10 9.34
C GLY A 191 -8.17 9.27 9.00
N ILE A 192 -6.84 9.06 8.93
CA ILE A 192 -5.95 10.08 8.38
C ILE A 192 -6.23 10.28 6.88
N GLU A 193 -6.42 11.53 6.46
CA GLU A 193 -6.52 11.87 5.04
C GLU A 193 -5.25 11.52 4.27
N LEU A 194 -5.40 11.07 3.02
CA LEU A 194 -4.30 10.62 2.16
C LEU A 194 -3.10 11.57 2.18
N ARG A 195 -3.35 12.88 2.01
CA ARG A 195 -2.33 13.94 1.95
C ARG A 195 -2.13 14.71 3.25
N ALA A 196 -2.59 14.19 4.39
CA ALA A 196 -2.32 14.81 5.69
C ALA A 196 -0.82 14.88 5.97
N PRO A 197 -0.36 15.84 6.82
CA PRO A 197 1.05 15.97 7.19
C PRO A 197 1.68 14.66 7.69
N SER A 198 3.01 14.56 7.53
CA SER A 198 3.79 13.43 8.05
C SER A 198 3.58 13.24 9.54
N LYS A 199 3.49 11.97 9.95
CA LYS A 199 3.59 11.56 11.36
C LYS A 199 4.83 10.73 11.55
N PHE A 200 5.48 10.90 12.69
CA PHE A 200 6.74 10.24 13.01
C PHE A 200 6.63 9.52 14.36
N GLN A 201 7.01 8.25 14.39
CA GLN A 201 7.15 7.45 15.60
C GLN A 201 8.62 7.11 15.82
N LYS A 202 9.13 7.25 17.05
CA LYS A 202 10.54 6.92 17.34
C LYS A 202 10.78 5.42 17.15
N LEU A 203 11.86 5.06 16.46
CA LEU A 203 12.34 3.68 16.37
C LEU A 203 13.46 3.47 17.39
N SER A 204 13.19 2.65 18.40
CA SER A 204 14.14 2.31 19.45
C SER A 204 14.98 1.11 19.02
N ILE A 205 16.15 1.38 18.43
CA ILE A 205 17.15 0.35 18.08
C ILE A 205 18.35 0.54 19.02
N PRO A 206 18.66 -0.41 19.91
CA PRO A 206 19.79 -0.29 20.81
C PRO A 206 21.11 -0.48 20.05
N HIS A 207 22.20 0.07 20.60
CA HIS A 207 23.58 -0.19 20.13
C HIS A 207 23.90 0.22 18.67
N VAL A 208 23.11 1.12 18.07
CA VAL A 208 23.38 1.67 16.74
C VAL A 208 23.85 3.12 16.81
N LYS A 209 24.63 3.54 15.80
CA LYS A 209 25.20 4.89 15.70
C LYS A 209 24.16 5.99 15.46
N TYR A 210 23.12 5.68 14.69
CA TYR A 210 22.13 6.65 14.23
C TYR A 210 20.78 6.39 14.89
N GLU A 211 20.05 7.45 15.19
CA GLU A 211 18.66 7.38 15.59
C GLU A 211 17.75 7.37 14.36
N TYR A 212 16.64 6.67 14.46
CA TYR A 212 15.68 6.55 13.37
C TYR A 212 14.25 6.86 13.86
N VAL A 213 13.43 7.34 12.94
CA VAL A 213 11.99 7.48 13.13
C VAL A 213 11.26 6.77 12.00
N MET A 214 10.13 6.14 12.31
CA MET A 214 9.20 5.61 11.33
C MET A 214 8.28 6.74 10.90
N ALA A 215 8.29 7.08 9.61
CA ALA A 215 7.41 8.05 9.01
C ALA A 215 6.18 7.33 8.42
N ASP A 216 4.99 7.88 8.67
CA ASP A 216 3.78 7.60 7.92
C ASP A 216 3.45 8.83 7.09
N THR A 217 3.63 8.76 5.77
CA THR A 217 3.39 9.91 4.88
C THR A 217 3.02 9.53 3.45
N TYR A 218 2.32 10.44 2.78
CA TYR A 218 2.07 10.38 1.35
C TYR A 218 3.37 10.46 0.54
N ILE A 219 3.49 9.61 -0.49
CA ILE A 219 4.63 9.60 -1.41
C ILE A 219 4.20 9.65 -2.88
N GLU A 220 5.03 10.25 -3.73
CA GLU A 220 4.88 10.25 -5.20
C GLU A 220 6.26 10.28 -5.88
N ASP A 221 6.31 10.01 -7.19
CA ASP A 221 7.53 10.10 -8.02
C ASP A 221 8.71 9.23 -7.53
N VAL A 222 8.42 7.95 -7.26
CA VAL A 222 9.42 6.98 -6.78
C VAL A 222 10.29 6.49 -7.94
N ARG A 223 11.60 6.73 -7.84
CA ARG A 223 12.58 6.43 -8.90
C ARG A 223 13.95 6.07 -8.34
N ILE A 224 14.78 5.46 -9.19
CA ILE A 224 16.22 5.30 -8.93
C ILE A 224 16.97 6.38 -9.71
N GLU A 225 17.80 7.15 -9.03
CA GLU A 225 18.64 8.20 -9.62
C GLU A 225 19.97 8.25 -8.87
N ASP A 226 21.10 8.21 -9.59
CA ASP A 226 22.46 8.19 -9.01
C ASP A 226 22.69 7.10 -7.94
N ASP A 227 22.21 5.88 -8.18
CA ASP A 227 22.21 4.74 -7.24
C ASP A 227 21.46 5.01 -5.92
N MET A 228 20.57 6.00 -5.88
CA MET A 228 19.72 6.30 -4.73
C MET A 228 18.25 6.10 -5.11
N ILE A 229 17.46 5.69 -4.13
CA ILE A 229 16.00 5.79 -4.22
C ILE A 229 15.65 7.25 -3.95
N LYS A 230 15.00 7.90 -4.90
CA LYS A 230 14.44 9.25 -4.75
C LYS A 230 12.92 9.20 -4.86
N PHE A 231 12.25 10.03 -4.08
CA PHE A 231 10.81 10.20 -4.11
C PHE A 231 10.42 11.53 -3.49
N ARG A 232 9.20 11.99 -3.73
CA ARG A 232 8.61 13.15 -3.06
C ARG A 232 7.66 12.70 -1.97
N CYS A 233 7.66 13.39 -0.83
CA CYS A 233 6.75 13.10 0.27
C CYS A 233 6.22 14.38 0.92
N ILE A 234 5.08 14.30 1.59
CA ILE A 234 4.54 15.43 2.38
C ILE A 234 5.23 15.47 3.74
N ASP A 235 5.80 16.59 4.14
CA ASP A 235 6.47 16.75 5.44
C ASP A 235 5.47 17.01 6.60
N SER A 236 5.99 17.28 7.80
CA SER A 236 5.14 17.58 8.99
C SER A 236 4.41 18.93 8.91
N LYS A 237 4.78 19.80 7.95
CA LYS A 237 4.12 21.07 7.69
C LYS A 237 3.07 20.96 6.57
N GLY A 238 2.96 19.79 5.93
CA GLY A 238 2.08 19.60 4.77
C GLY A 238 2.72 19.99 3.44
N GLU A 239 4.03 20.26 3.40
CA GLU A 239 4.75 20.66 2.20
C GLU A 239 5.35 19.44 1.50
N LEU A 240 5.30 19.44 0.16
CA LEU A 240 5.91 18.38 -0.64
C LEU A 240 7.43 18.60 -0.74
N ARG A 241 8.22 17.63 -0.28
CA ARG A 241 9.69 17.65 -0.30
C ARG A 241 10.25 16.45 -1.01
N GLU A 242 11.41 16.61 -1.63
CA GLU A 242 12.18 15.49 -2.16
C GLU A 242 12.96 14.81 -1.02
N MET A 243 12.97 13.48 -1.04
CA MET A 243 13.74 12.63 -0.14
C MET A 243 14.58 11.67 -0.97
N HIS A 244 15.72 11.28 -0.42
CA HIS A 244 16.59 10.30 -1.06
C HIS A 244 17.19 9.32 -0.04
N SER A 245 17.50 8.13 -0.52
CA SER A 245 18.28 7.14 0.22
C SER A 245 19.77 7.47 0.22
N PHE A 246 20.54 6.63 0.88
CA PHE A 246 21.98 6.57 0.70
C PHE A 246 22.33 5.92 -0.66
N LYS A 247 23.51 6.24 -1.23
CA LYS A 247 24.00 5.62 -2.48
C LYS A 247 24.25 4.13 -2.31
N LEU A 248 23.79 3.30 -3.24
CA LEU A 248 23.97 1.85 -3.21
C LEU A 248 25.39 1.42 -3.62
N SER A 249 26.04 2.14 -4.54
CA SER A 249 27.38 1.81 -5.06
C SER A 249 28.44 1.45 -4.00
N PRO A 250 28.60 2.19 -2.88
CA PRO A 250 29.54 1.82 -1.82
C PRO A 250 29.07 0.68 -0.91
N ARG A 251 27.82 0.22 -1.04
CA ARG A 251 27.15 -0.72 -0.13
C ARG A 251 26.44 -1.84 -0.89
N LYS A 252 27.09 -2.39 -1.92
CA LYS A 252 26.51 -3.43 -2.80
C LYS A 252 25.95 -4.66 -2.06
N HIS A 253 26.49 -4.97 -0.88
CA HIS A 253 25.98 -6.06 -0.03
C HIS A 253 24.55 -5.82 0.46
N LEU A 254 24.04 -4.58 0.43
CA LEU A 254 22.65 -4.21 0.78
C LEU A 254 21.71 -4.15 -0.44
N SER A 255 22.15 -4.61 -1.61
CA SER A 255 21.38 -4.51 -2.86
C SER A 255 19.99 -5.14 -2.79
N SER A 256 19.86 -6.28 -2.11
CA SER A 256 18.55 -6.94 -1.92
C SER A 256 17.59 -6.09 -1.08
N LEU A 257 18.08 -5.49 0.01
CA LEU A 257 17.28 -4.61 0.88
C LEU A 257 16.92 -3.31 0.16
N HIS A 258 17.85 -2.76 -0.61
CA HIS A 258 17.60 -1.58 -1.44
C HIS A 258 16.51 -1.84 -2.48
N GLN A 259 16.59 -2.97 -3.19
CA GLN A 259 15.58 -3.37 -4.17
C GLN A 259 14.21 -3.58 -3.51
N TYR A 260 14.17 -4.28 -2.37
CA TYR A 260 12.93 -4.48 -1.62
C TYR A 260 12.28 -3.16 -1.20
N ALA A 261 13.08 -2.24 -0.67
CA ALA A 261 12.61 -0.92 -0.25
C ALA A 261 12.07 -0.09 -1.43
N PHE A 262 12.75 -0.16 -2.58
CA PHE A 262 12.29 0.50 -3.81
C PHE A 262 10.97 -0.08 -4.31
N GLU A 263 10.85 -1.41 -4.40
CA GLU A 263 9.62 -2.09 -4.85
C GLU A 263 8.45 -1.77 -3.93
N TYR A 264 8.66 -1.77 -2.61
CA TYR A 264 7.67 -1.33 -1.64
C TYR A 264 7.20 0.10 -1.92
N LEU A 265 8.11 1.07 -1.99
CA LEU A 265 7.74 2.47 -2.25
C LEU A 265 7.04 2.64 -3.59
N LYS A 266 7.51 1.95 -4.64
CA LYS A 266 6.88 1.98 -5.97
C LYS A 266 5.46 1.43 -5.94
N SER A 267 5.22 0.35 -5.19
CA SER A 267 3.87 -0.21 -4.98
C SER A 267 2.92 0.75 -4.24
N ARG A 268 3.49 1.68 -3.46
CA ARG A 268 2.77 2.66 -2.63
C ARG A 268 2.79 4.07 -3.22
N GLN A 269 3.16 4.22 -4.50
CA GLN A 269 3.14 5.51 -5.18
C GLN A 269 1.72 6.10 -5.17
N GLU A 270 1.61 7.40 -4.89
CA GLU A 270 0.37 8.14 -4.67
C GLU A 270 -0.47 7.63 -3.48
N GLN A 271 0.18 6.95 -2.53
CA GLN A 271 -0.42 6.53 -1.26
C GLN A 271 0.42 6.96 -0.07
N ARG A 272 -0.10 6.71 1.14
CA ARG A 272 0.70 6.75 2.35
C ARG A 272 1.57 5.48 2.47
N ALA A 273 2.84 5.66 2.79
CA ALA A 273 3.83 4.62 3.02
C ALA A 273 4.42 4.72 4.44
N LEU A 274 4.89 3.59 4.96
CA LEU A 274 5.69 3.50 6.18
C LEU A 274 7.15 3.32 5.81
N PHE A 275 8.01 4.23 6.27
CA PHE A 275 9.44 4.11 6.05
C PHE A 275 10.27 4.77 7.14
N ALA A 276 11.46 4.25 7.38
CA ALA A 276 12.39 4.78 8.35
C ALA A 276 13.18 5.96 7.77
N VAL A 277 13.39 6.99 8.59
CA VAL A 277 14.17 8.19 8.29
C VAL A 277 15.28 8.33 9.33
N CYS A 278 16.52 8.58 8.90
CA CYS A 278 17.61 8.92 9.80
C CYS A 278 17.31 10.26 10.50
N ASN A 279 17.39 10.31 11.83
CA ASN A 279 17.15 11.50 12.64
C ASN A 279 18.42 12.06 13.30
N SER A 280 19.59 11.61 12.86
CA SER A 280 20.90 12.00 13.40
C SER A 280 21.80 12.59 12.32
N ASP A 281 22.62 13.57 12.70
CA ASP A 281 23.62 14.13 11.79
C ASP A 281 24.73 13.11 11.45
N PRO A 282 25.33 13.18 10.26
CA PRO A 282 25.04 14.10 9.16
C PRO A 282 23.92 13.62 8.20
N CYS A 283 23.27 12.48 8.49
CA CYS A 283 22.26 11.88 7.60
C CYS A 283 20.82 12.29 7.91
N LYS A 284 20.62 13.35 8.69
CA LYS A 284 19.29 13.74 9.15
C LYS A 284 18.38 14.02 7.96
N GLY A 285 17.23 13.33 7.92
CA GLY A 285 16.25 13.43 6.84
C GLY A 285 16.47 12.46 5.68
N PHE A 286 17.50 11.61 5.71
CA PHE A 286 17.73 10.61 4.67
C PHE A 286 16.79 9.42 4.88
N PHE A 287 16.27 8.88 3.78
CA PHE A 287 15.54 7.62 3.80
C PHE A 287 16.49 6.48 4.17
N ALA A 288 16.18 5.77 5.25
CA ALA A 288 16.95 4.61 5.71
C ALA A 288 16.37 3.34 5.09
N GLU A 289 16.83 3.01 3.88
CA GLU A 289 16.25 1.93 3.06
C GLU A 289 16.41 0.54 3.69
N SER A 290 17.56 0.25 4.30
CA SER A 290 17.85 -1.04 4.96
C SER A 290 16.97 -1.24 6.19
N VAL A 291 16.89 -0.22 7.04
CA VAL A 291 16.02 -0.21 8.23
C VAL A 291 14.57 -0.39 7.81
N THR A 292 14.12 0.29 6.77
CA THR A 292 12.76 0.16 6.24
C THR A 292 12.47 -1.26 5.75
N ALA A 293 13.33 -1.80 4.89
CA ALA A 293 13.16 -3.14 4.32
C ALA A 293 13.05 -4.21 5.42
N ILE A 294 13.99 -4.21 6.38
CA ILE A 294 14.02 -5.19 7.46
C ILE A 294 12.80 -5.02 8.39
N SER A 295 12.43 -3.78 8.71
CA SER A 295 11.27 -3.50 9.57
C SER A 295 9.96 -3.97 8.94
N LEU A 296 9.78 -3.80 7.63
CA LEU A 296 8.60 -4.31 6.90
C LEU A 296 8.63 -5.83 6.80
N GLN A 297 9.78 -6.42 6.50
CA GLN A 297 9.93 -7.88 6.45
C GLN A 297 9.65 -8.53 7.82
N LEU A 298 10.01 -7.86 8.93
CA LEU A 298 9.69 -8.33 10.27
C LEU A 298 8.19 -8.55 10.47
N MET A 299 7.31 -7.79 9.82
CA MET A 299 5.85 -7.95 9.92
C MET A 299 5.35 -9.29 9.36
N ARG A 300 6.19 -10.02 8.61
CA ARG A 300 5.93 -11.39 8.13
C ARG A 300 6.62 -12.47 8.96
N SER A 301 7.24 -12.12 10.09
CA SER A 301 7.89 -13.09 10.98
C SER A 301 6.87 -13.77 11.92
N ASP A 302 7.25 -14.91 12.50
CA ASP A 302 6.45 -15.55 13.55
C ASP A 302 6.27 -14.65 14.78
N THR A 303 7.26 -13.81 15.09
CA THR A 303 7.17 -12.85 16.19
C THR A 303 6.06 -11.82 15.93
N ALA A 304 5.99 -11.28 14.72
CA ALA A 304 4.92 -10.35 14.35
C ALA A 304 3.54 -11.00 14.43
N LYS A 305 3.39 -12.23 13.90
CA LYS A 305 2.12 -12.97 14.00
C LYS A 305 1.66 -13.20 15.43
N LYS A 306 2.58 -13.46 16.36
CA LYS A 306 2.26 -13.60 17.79
C LYS A 306 1.84 -12.27 18.40
N MET A 307 2.52 -11.18 18.06
CA MET A 307 2.21 -9.86 18.60
C MET A 307 0.86 -9.32 18.12
N THR A 308 0.52 -9.50 16.83
CA THR A 308 -0.77 -9.05 16.30
C THR A 308 -1.92 -9.87 16.86
N ALA A 309 -1.72 -11.16 17.14
CA ALA A 309 -2.73 -12.03 17.75
C ALA A 309 -3.05 -11.74 19.23
N ILE A 310 -2.21 -10.97 19.94
CA ILE A 310 -2.42 -10.63 21.36
C ILE A 310 -3.23 -9.32 21.52
N GLN A 311 -3.40 -8.54 20.43
CA GLN A 311 -4.09 -7.25 20.46
C GLN A 311 -5.58 -7.31 20.08
N ASP A 312 -6.08 -8.49 19.71
CA ASP A 312 -7.50 -8.80 19.50
C ASP A 312 -8.15 -9.41 20.76
#